data_AF-A0A7V8RBR2-F1
#
_entry.id   AF-A0A7V8RBR2-F1
#
_cell.length_a   1.000
_cell.length_b   1.000
_cell.length_c   1.000
_cell.angle_alpha   90.00
_cell.angle_beta   90.00
_cell.angle_gamma   90.00
#
_symmetry.space_group_name_H-M   'P 1'
#
loop_
_entity.id
_entity.type
_entity.pdbx_description
1 polymer ?
#
loop_
_entity_poly.entity_id
_entity_poly.type
_entity_poly.pdbx_seq_one_letter_code
_entity_poly.pdbx_strand_id
1 'polypeptide(L)'
;MSQHIVLTAVLKELDRLALELRSIVENQPEDWKKSYASYRRQLGLCITEMVNLANHDLGLNRRDARVLKATVEVCRAKLARHQELHPIETLVLDGPDFMASFDRVHDCFIEFKTVMQDLIERYEVDWKIAV
;
A
#
# COMPACT_ATOMS: atom_id res chain seq x y z
N MET A 1 -4.87 4.24 -20.79
CA MET A 1 -3.52 3.61 -20.83
C MET A 1 -2.60 4.04 -19.69
N SER A 2 -2.38 5.35 -19.45
CA SER A 2 -1.43 5.81 -18.41
C SER A 2 -1.80 5.39 -16.97
N GLN A 3 -3.08 5.48 -16.57
CA GLN A 3 -3.50 5.19 -15.19
C GLN A 3 -3.40 3.71 -14.80
N HIS A 4 -3.64 2.79 -15.74
CA HIS A 4 -3.45 1.34 -15.52
C HIS A 4 -1.99 0.99 -15.21
N ILE A 5 -1.05 1.66 -15.89
CA ILE A 5 0.39 1.50 -15.65
C ILE A 5 0.76 2.00 -14.26
N VAL A 6 0.22 3.15 -13.84
CA VAL A 6 0.46 3.69 -12.49
C VAL A 6 -0.13 2.77 -11.42
N LEU A 7 -1.37 2.27 -11.60
CA LEU A 7 -1.98 1.30 -10.69
C LEU A 7 -1.13 0.03 -10.54
N THR A 8 -0.67 -0.52 -11.66
CA THR A 8 0.19 -1.72 -11.69
C THR A 8 1.54 -1.46 -11.03
N ALA A 9 2.13 -0.29 -11.26
CA ALA A 9 3.41 0.10 -10.66
C ALA A 9 3.30 0.26 -9.14
N VAL A 10 2.24 0.92 -8.66
CA VAL A 10 1.95 1.06 -7.23
C VAL A 10 1.78 -0.30 -6.57
N LEU A 11 1.04 -1.24 -7.19
CA LEU A 11 0.90 -2.62 -6.69
C LEU A 11 2.24 -3.33 -6.53
N LYS A 12 3.06 -3.30 -7.58
CA LYS A 12 4.37 -3.95 -7.58
C LYS A 12 5.30 -3.37 -6.53
N GLU A 13 5.27 -2.04 -6.36
CA GLU A 13 6.11 -1.38 -5.38
C GLU A 13 5.65 -1.69 -3.95
N LEU A 14 4.34 -1.74 -3.69
CA LEU A 14 3.81 -2.17 -2.39
C LEU A 14 4.21 -3.61 -2.04
N ASP A 15 4.14 -4.54 -3.00
CA ASP A 15 4.59 -5.92 -2.81
C ASP A 15 6.10 -5.98 -2.49
N ARG A 16 6.90 -5.22 -3.24
CA ARG A 16 8.35 -5.12 -3.00
C ARG A 16 8.65 -4.59 -1.60
N LEU A 17 7.94 -3.55 -1.18
CA LEU A 17 8.08 -2.94 0.15
C LEU A 17 7.68 -3.91 1.27
N ALA A 18 6.62 -4.69 1.08
CA ALA A 18 6.22 -5.72 2.04
C ALA A 18 7.31 -6.80 2.24
N LEU A 19 7.94 -7.23 1.14
CA LEU A 19 9.07 -8.17 1.17
C LEU A 19 10.31 -7.56 1.82
N GLU A 20 10.63 -6.30 1.50
CA GLU A 20 11.75 -5.58 2.10
C GLU A 20 11.61 -5.45 3.61
N LEU A 21 10.41 -5.06 4.10
CA LEU A 21 10.17 -4.96 5.52
C LEU A 21 10.29 -6.31 6.23
N ARG A 22 9.72 -7.37 5.65
CA ARG A 22 9.86 -8.73 6.22
C ARG A 22 11.34 -9.13 6.33
N SER A 23 12.12 -8.86 5.27
CA SER A 23 13.57 -9.11 5.29
C SER A 23 14.30 -8.32 6.38
N ILE A 24 13.93 -7.05 6.60
CA ILE A 24 14.50 -6.22 7.68
C ILE A 24 14.18 -6.83 9.05
N VAL A 25 12.93 -7.26 9.28
CA VAL A 25 12.48 -7.84 10.55
C VAL A 25 13.12 -9.20 10.82
N GLU A 26 13.21 -10.06 9.80
CA GLU A 26 13.75 -11.42 9.93
C GLU A 26 15.28 -11.44 10.05
N ASN A 27 15.98 -10.62 9.27
CA ASN A 27 17.45 -10.67 9.19
C ASN A 27 18.16 -9.63 10.05
N GLN A 28 17.44 -8.60 10.53
CA GLN A 28 17.95 -7.51 11.37
C GLN A 28 19.39 -7.09 11.03
N PRO A 29 19.64 -6.60 9.80
CA PRO A 29 21.00 -6.22 9.40
C PRO A 29 21.55 -5.12 10.31
N GLU A 30 22.87 -5.01 10.37
CA GLU A 30 23.56 -4.04 11.24
C GLU A 30 23.07 -2.58 11.01
N ASP A 31 22.66 -2.26 9.78
CA ASP A 31 22.13 -0.95 9.38
C ASP A 31 20.60 -0.89 9.26
N TRP A 32 19.85 -1.77 9.94
CA TRP A 32 18.40 -1.89 9.82
C TRP A 32 17.65 -0.55 9.93
N LYS A 33 18.13 0.40 10.76
CA LYS A 33 17.51 1.73 10.90
C LYS A 33 17.49 2.51 9.59
N LYS A 34 18.56 2.42 8.80
CA LYS A 34 18.68 3.09 7.50
C LYS A 34 17.76 2.44 6.47
N SER A 35 17.78 1.12 6.41
CA SER A 35 16.90 0.32 5.52
C SER A 35 15.43 0.58 5.84
N TYR A 36 15.08 0.59 7.13
CA TYR A 36 13.72 0.86 7.58
C TYR A 36 13.28 2.32 7.33
N ALA A 37 14.18 3.30 7.48
CA ALA A 37 13.89 4.69 7.11
C ALA A 37 13.65 4.85 5.60
N SER A 38 14.43 4.16 4.77
CA SER A 38 14.23 4.11 3.31
C SER A 38 12.87 3.51 2.96
N TYR A 39 12.56 2.35 3.53
CA TYR A 39 11.25 1.69 3.41
C TYR A 39 10.11 2.65 3.77
N ARG A 40 10.19 3.34 4.93
CA ARG A 40 9.14 4.30 5.36
C ARG A 40 8.92 5.42 4.36
N ARG A 41 10.01 5.96 3.81
CA ARG A 41 9.93 7.03 2.81
C ARG A 41 9.25 6.54 1.54
N GLN A 42 9.66 5.39 1.01
CA GLN A 42 9.08 4.81 -0.20
C GLN A 42 7.60 4.47 0.00
N LEU A 43 7.25 3.92 1.15
CA LEU A 43 5.87 3.64 1.53
C LEU A 43 5.01 4.91 1.55
N GLY A 44 5.53 6.02 2.10
CA GLY A 44 4.85 7.32 2.07
C GLY A 44 4.58 7.83 0.64
N LEU A 45 5.50 7.59 -0.29
CA LEU A 45 5.31 7.92 -1.71
C LEU A 45 4.21 7.05 -2.33
N CYS A 46 4.22 5.73 -2.08
CA CYS A 46 3.17 4.83 -2.58
C CYS A 46 1.78 5.25 -2.09
N ILE A 47 1.61 5.59 -0.81
CA ILE A 47 0.33 6.08 -0.28
C ILE A 47 -0.10 7.36 -0.99
N THR A 48 0.84 8.28 -1.23
CA THR A 48 0.54 9.54 -1.91
C THR A 48 0.00 9.27 -3.31
N GLU A 49 0.62 8.35 -4.05
CA GLU A 49 0.13 7.94 -5.36
C GLU A 49 -1.20 7.19 -5.29
N MET A 50 -1.43 6.33 -4.30
CA MET A 50 -2.73 5.68 -4.08
C MET A 50 -3.85 6.71 -3.86
N VAL A 51 -3.60 7.75 -3.06
CA VAL A 51 -4.54 8.85 -2.83
C VAL A 51 -4.76 9.65 -4.11
N ASN A 52 -3.70 9.93 -4.87
CA ASN A 52 -3.81 10.64 -6.14
C ASN A 52 -4.64 9.83 -7.15
N LEU A 53 -4.45 8.52 -7.22
CA LEU A 53 -5.22 7.62 -8.06
C LEU A 53 -6.70 7.57 -7.66
N ALA A 54 -7.00 7.49 -6.37
CA ALA A 54 -8.39 7.48 -5.88
C ALA A 54 -9.13 8.82 -6.09
N ASN A 55 -8.39 9.93 -6.18
CA ASN A 55 -8.95 11.25 -6.47
C ASN A 55 -9.02 11.57 -7.97
N HIS A 56 -8.30 10.83 -8.82
CA HIS A 56 -8.41 10.97 -10.25
C HIS A 56 -9.70 10.34 -10.77
N ASP A 57 -10.29 10.99 -11.79
CA ASP A 57 -11.32 10.33 -12.58
C ASP A 57 -10.66 9.26 -13.45
N LEU A 58 -10.81 8.01 -12.99
CA LEU A 58 -10.35 6.82 -13.70
C LEU A 58 -11.39 6.36 -14.74
N GLY A 59 -12.51 7.06 -14.92
CA GLY A 59 -13.65 6.57 -15.68
C GLY A 59 -14.36 5.39 -15.00
N LEU A 60 -14.16 5.23 -13.69
CA LEU A 60 -14.80 4.20 -12.86
C LEU A 60 -16.30 4.48 -12.75
N ASN A 61 -17.11 3.43 -12.68
CA ASN A 61 -18.48 3.61 -12.22
C ASN A 61 -18.49 4.13 -10.76
N ARG A 62 -19.58 4.81 -10.37
CA ARG A 62 -19.71 5.46 -9.05
C ARG A 62 -19.56 4.51 -7.86
N ARG A 63 -19.84 3.21 -8.03
CA ARG A 63 -19.70 2.24 -6.94
C ARG A 63 -18.22 1.94 -6.72
N ASP A 64 -17.51 1.60 -7.77
CA ASP A 64 -16.10 1.23 -7.72
C ASP A 64 -15.21 2.41 -7.30
N ALA A 65 -15.50 3.63 -7.78
CA ALA A 65 -14.80 4.83 -7.34
C ALA A 65 -14.95 5.07 -5.82
N ARG A 66 -16.15 4.83 -5.26
CA ARG A 66 -16.40 4.95 -3.82
C ARG A 66 -15.68 3.87 -3.02
N VAL A 67 -15.69 2.63 -3.49
CA VAL A 67 -14.99 1.51 -2.84
C VAL A 67 -13.50 1.80 -2.82
N LEU A 68 -12.89 2.14 -3.96
CA LEU A 68 -11.47 2.47 -4.06
C LEU A 68 -11.10 3.61 -3.10
N LYS A 69 -11.86 4.70 -3.09
CA LYS A 69 -11.60 5.84 -2.21
C LYS A 69 -11.68 5.47 -0.73
N ALA A 70 -12.71 4.74 -0.33
CA ALA A 70 -12.87 4.31 1.04
C ALA A 70 -11.71 3.39 1.49
N THR A 71 -11.32 2.42 0.65
CA THR A 71 -10.22 1.51 0.98
C THR A 71 -8.88 2.25 1.08
N VAL A 72 -8.60 3.21 0.18
CA VAL A 72 -7.40 4.06 0.25
C VAL A 72 -7.37 4.88 1.54
N GLU A 73 -8.48 5.50 1.92
CA GLU A 73 -8.55 6.31 3.15
C GLU A 73 -8.31 5.48 4.40
N VAL A 74 -8.89 4.27 4.47
CA VAL A 74 -8.67 3.34 5.59
C VAL A 74 -7.20 2.92 5.67
N CYS A 75 -6.59 2.54 4.55
CA CYS A 75 -5.19 2.11 4.58
C CYS A 75 -4.23 3.26 4.88
N ARG A 76 -4.49 4.46 4.36
CA ARG A 76 -3.74 5.66 4.73
C ARG A 76 -3.81 5.92 6.24
N ALA A 77 -5.00 5.86 6.83
CA ALA A 77 -5.19 6.13 8.25
C ALA A 77 -4.49 5.10 9.15
N LYS A 78 -4.65 3.80 8.84
CA LYS A 78 -3.99 2.71 9.58
C LYS A 78 -2.47 2.83 9.53
N LEU A 79 -1.93 3.16 8.36
CA LEU A 79 -0.48 3.29 8.21
C LEU A 79 0.07 4.55 8.88
N ALA A 80 -0.60 5.70 8.77
CA ALA A 80 -0.19 6.90 9.49
C ALA A 80 -0.13 6.63 11.00
N ARG A 81 -1.15 5.97 11.54
CA ARG A 81 -1.17 5.56 12.95
C ARG A 81 -0.02 4.62 13.32
N HIS A 82 0.28 3.63 12.48
CA HIS A 82 1.43 2.74 12.71
C HIS A 82 2.75 3.52 12.76
N GLN A 83 2.96 4.47 11.84
CA GLN A 83 4.18 5.28 11.83
C GLN A 83 4.31 6.19 13.05
N GLU A 84 3.20 6.77 13.52
CA GLU A 84 3.13 7.58 14.74
C GLU A 84 3.41 6.76 16.02
N LEU A 85 2.84 5.56 16.11
CA LEU A 85 3.01 4.68 17.28
C LEU A 85 4.43 4.10 17.38
N HIS A 86 5.15 4.03 16.27
CA HIS A 86 6.43 3.35 16.18
C HIS A 86 7.52 4.27 15.64
N PRO A 87 7.89 5.39 16.29
CA PRO A 87 8.99 6.23 15.79
C PRO A 87 10.30 5.42 15.69
N ILE A 88 11.13 5.71 14.68
CA ILE A 88 12.32 4.89 14.33
C ILE A 88 13.29 4.82 15.52
N GLU A 89 13.39 5.90 16.27
CA GLU A 89 14.28 6.09 17.40
C GLU A 89 14.01 5.11 18.54
N THR A 90 12.73 4.73 18.73
CA THR A 90 12.27 3.87 19.84
C THR A 90 11.72 2.53 19.36
N LEU A 91 11.93 2.19 18.08
CA LEU A 91 11.34 1.00 17.47
C LEU A 91 12.03 -0.28 17.92
N VAL A 92 11.21 -1.26 18.31
CA VAL A 92 11.61 -2.66 18.53
C VAL A 92 10.90 -3.51 17.48
N LEU A 93 11.65 -4.03 16.51
CA LEU A 93 11.12 -4.66 15.29
C LEU A 93 10.39 -5.99 15.52
N ASP A 94 10.66 -6.68 16.63
CA ASP A 94 10.04 -7.95 17.01
C ASP A 94 9.12 -7.79 18.23
N GLY A 95 8.90 -6.55 18.68
CA GLY A 95 8.02 -6.27 19.80
C GLY A 95 6.56 -6.66 19.49
N PRO A 96 5.82 -7.23 20.44
CA PRO A 96 4.45 -7.71 20.19
C PRO A 96 3.52 -6.58 19.72
N ASP A 97 3.69 -5.37 20.26
CA ASP A 97 2.90 -4.19 19.85
C ASP A 97 3.18 -3.77 18.41
N PHE A 98 4.46 -3.81 18.01
CA PHE A 98 4.86 -3.53 16.63
C PHE A 98 4.28 -4.58 15.68
N MET A 99 4.46 -5.87 15.98
CA MET A 99 3.96 -6.96 15.14
C MET A 99 2.44 -6.91 14.99
N ALA A 100 1.70 -6.68 16.08
CA ALA A 100 0.24 -6.52 16.01
C ALA A 100 -0.21 -5.27 15.25
N SER A 101 0.56 -4.17 15.32
CA SER A 101 0.27 -3.01 14.47
C SER A 101 0.63 -3.26 13.01
N PHE A 102 1.70 -4.00 12.76
CA PHE A 102 2.18 -4.36 11.44
C PHE A 102 1.18 -5.26 10.72
N ASP A 103 0.70 -6.33 11.37
CA ASP A 103 -0.30 -7.24 10.81
C ASP A 103 -1.57 -6.49 10.38
N ARG A 104 -2.04 -5.54 11.20
CA ARG A 104 -3.21 -4.71 10.88
C ARG A 104 -3.01 -3.82 9.64
N VAL A 105 -1.78 -3.34 9.44
CA VAL A 105 -1.41 -2.56 8.26
C VAL A 105 -1.29 -3.47 7.04
N HIS A 106 -0.65 -4.63 7.20
CA HIS A 106 -0.50 -5.65 6.17
C HIS A 106 -1.85 -6.15 5.66
N ASP A 107 -2.79 -6.47 6.55
CA ASP A 107 -4.14 -6.90 6.16
C ASP A 107 -4.89 -5.83 5.36
N CYS A 108 -4.71 -4.55 5.70
CA CYS A 108 -5.27 -3.46 4.89
C CYS A 108 -4.65 -3.42 3.50
N PHE A 109 -3.34 -3.64 3.40
CA PHE A 109 -2.67 -3.68 2.11
C PHE A 109 -3.17 -4.83 1.24
N ILE A 110 -3.41 -6.00 1.82
CA ILE A 110 -4.01 -7.13 1.10
C ILE A 110 -5.41 -6.76 0.59
N GLU A 111 -6.26 -6.18 1.44
CA GLU A 111 -7.60 -5.73 1.05
C GLU A 111 -7.55 -4.71 -0.10
N PHE A 112 -6.68 -3.69 0.01
CA PHE A 112 -6.48 -2.69 -1.03
C PHE A 112 -5.99 -3.30 -2.34
N LYS A 113 -5.03 -4.23 -2.26
CA LYS A 113 -4.50 -4.95 -3.42
C LYS A 113 -5.60 -5.73 -4.14
N THR A 114 -6.42 -6.48 -3.39
CA THR A 114 -7.56 -7.23 -3.96
C THR A 114 -8.53 -6.30 -4.67
N VAL A 115 -8.93 -5.19 -4.04
CA VAL A 115 -9.81 -4.20 -4.67
C VAL A 115 -9.21 -3.68 -5.98
N MET A 116 -7.92 -3.34 -5.99
CA MET A 116 -7.28 -2.83 -7.20
C MET A 116 -7.12 -3.88 -8.31
N GLN A 117 -6.85 -5.14 -7.97
CA GLN A 117 -6.82 -6.24 -8.93
C GLN A 117 -8.20 -6.46 -9.57
N ASP A 118 -9.26 -6.48 -8.76
CA ASP A 118 -10.64 -6.59 -9.26
C ASP A 118 -11.01 -5.43 -10.20
N LEU A 119 -10.49 -4.23 -9.95
CA LEU A 119 -10.72 -3.08 -10.84
C LEU A 119 -9.97 -3.25 -12.16
N ILE A 120 -8.69 -3.64 -12.10
CA ILE A 120 -7.88 -3.92 -13.29
C ILE A 120 -8.56 -4.95 -14.18
N GLU A 121 -8.99 -6.09 -13.62
CA GLU A 121 -9.65 -7.15 -14.37
C GLU A 121 -10.92 -6.67 -15.06
N ARG A 122 -11.76 -5.90 -14.34
CA ARG A 122 -12.98 -5.33 -14.92
C ARG A 122 -12.69 -4.36 -16.07
N TYR A 123 -11.68 -3.50 -15.91
CA TYR A 123 -11.25 -2.61 -17.00
C TYR A 123 -10.73 -3.36 -18.22
N GLU A 124 -9.92 -4.41 -18.03
CA GLU A 124 -9.40 -5.20 -19.13
C GLU A 124 -10.51 -5.96 -19.87
N VAL A 125 -11.51 -6.46 -19.15
CA VAL A 125 -12.69 -7.12 -19.72
C VAL A 125 -13.54 -6.12 -20.52
N ASP A 126 -13.88 -4.96 -19.93
CA ASP A 126 -14.69 -3.94 -20.59
C ASP A 126 -13.99 -3.40 -21.85
N TRP A 127 -12.67 -3.26 -21.83
CA TRP A 127 -11.87 -2.88 -23.00
C TRP A 127 -11.94 -3.93 -24.11
N LYS A 128 -11.80 -5.23 -23.79
CA LYS A 128 -11.87 -6.32 -24.78
C LYS A 128 -13.26 -6.48 -25.41
N ILE A 129 -14.32 -6.00 -24.76
CA ILE A 129 -15.69 -6.02 -25.30
C ILE A 129 -15.94 -4.78 -26.20
N ALA A 130 -15.27 -3.66 -25.92
CA ALA A 130 -15.44 -2.40 -26.64
C ALA A 130 -14.57 -2.25 -27.91
N VAL A 131 -13.62 -3.17 -28.13
CA VAL A 131 -12.73 -3.25 -29.31
C VAL A 131 -13.12 -4.45 -30.17
#